data_AF-A0A9P3JCL2-F1
#
_entry.id   AF-A0A9P3JCL2-F1
#
_cell.length_a   1.000
_cell.length_b   1.000
_cell.length_c   1.000
_cell.angle_alpha   90.00
_cell.angle_beta   90.00
_cell.angle_gamma   90.00
#
_symmetry.space_group_name_H-M   'P 1'
#
loop_
_entity.id
_entity.type
_entity.pdbx_description
1 polymer ?
#
loop_
_entity_poly.entity_id
_entity_poly.type
_entity_poly.pdbx_seq_one_letter_code
_entity_poly.pdbx_strand_id
1 'polypeptide(L)'
;MNTKHSALNHWLIQRATAILLLPTIFMSTSYRMALISLTILVVWHLHLGLEEILADYVHHEVTRNLILILLRIFLLISIKYVFVFVLTHVL
;
A
#
# COMPACT_ATOMS: atom_id res chain seq x y z
N MET A 1 -5.96 25.83 4.54
CA MET A 1 -5.04 24.67 4.39
C MET A 1 -4.20 24.91 3.14
N ASN A 2 -2.86 24.91 3.24
CA ASN A 2 -2.01 25.19 2.08
C ASN A 2 -1.95 23.94 1.16
N THR A 3 -2.78 23.93 0.13
CA THR A 3 -3.02 22.78 -0.76
C THR A 3 -1.75 22.32 -1.49
N LYS A 4 -0.80 23.22 -1.74
CA LYS A 4 0.47 22.89 -2.41
C LYS A 4 1.38 22.01 -1.55
N HIS A 5 1.50 22.29 -0.25
CA HIS A 5 2.30 21.44 0.65
C HIS A 5 1.69 20.04 0.79
N SER A 6 0.36 19.94 0.83
CA SER A 6 -0.32 18.65 0.90
C SER A 6 -0.04 17.78 -0.34
N ALA A 7 -0.14 18.36 -1.54
CA ALA A 7 0.13 17.65 -2.78
C ALA A 7 1.61 17.24 -2.91
N LEU A 8 2.53 18.12 -2.53
CA LEU A 8 3.97 17.81 -2.51
C LEU A 8 4.29 16.65 -1.56
N ASN A 9 3.72 16.66 -0.35
CA ASN A 9 3.93 15.58 0.62
C ASN A 9 3.38 14.25 0.10
N HIS A 10 2.20 14.26 -0.52
CA HIS A 10 1.61 13.06 -1.12
C HIS A 10 2.53 12.44 -2.18
N TRP A 11 3.01 13.29 -3.10
CA TRP A 11 3.94 12.89 -4.15
C TRP A 11 5.26 12.35 -3.59
N LEU A 12 5.84 13.01 -2.57
CA LEU A 12 7.06 12.54 -1.91
C LEU A 12 6.88 11.18 -1.22
N ILE A 13 5.76 10.96 -0.54
CA ILE A 13 5.45 9.69 0.13
C ILE A 13 5.32 8.56 -0.89
N GLN A 14 4.68 8.79 -2.04
CA GLN A 14 4.61 7.79 -3.12
C GLN A 14 6.01 7.38 -3.62
N ARG A 15 6.90 8.36 -3.84
CA ARG A 15 8.29 8.08 -4.25
C ARG A 15 9.06 7.34 -3.15
N ALA A 16 8.92 7.77 -1.90
CA ALA A 16 9.60 7.14 -0.77
C ALA A 16 9.16 5.67 -0.59
N THR A 17 7.86 5.39 -0.66
CA THR A 17 7.33 4.02 -0.56
C THR A 17 7.80 3.15 -1.72
N ALA A 18 7.84 3.67 -2.96
CA ALA A 18 8.38 2.96 -4.12
C ALA A 18 9.88 2.64 -3.98
N ILE A 19 10.68 3.61 -3.54
CA ILE A 19 12.13 3.43 -3.36
C ILE A 19 12.39 2.41 -2.25
N LEU A 20 11.63 2.47 -1.15
CA LEU A 20 11.77 1.55 -0.02
C LEU A 20 11.33 0.11 -0.35
N LEU A 21 10.43 -0.07 -1.32
CA LEU A 21 10.04 -1.40 -1.81
C LEU A 21 11.20 -2.16 -2.45
N LEU A 22 12.08 -1.49 -3.19
CA LEU A 22 13.19 -2.14 -3.89
C LEU A 22 14.15 -2.91 -2.96
N PRO A 23 14.78 -2.28 -1.94
CA PRO A 23 15.68 -3.01 -1.03
C PRO A 23 14.93 -4.05 -0.19
N THR A 24 13.66 -3.83 0.16
CA THR A 24 12.90 -4.79 0.97
C THR A 24 12.56 -6.07 0.20
N ILE A 25 12.36 -5.99 -1.12
CA ILE A 25 12.27 -7.17 -1.99
C ILE A 25 13.56 -8.00 -1.89
N PHE A 26 14.73 -7.36 -2.08
CA PHE A 26 16.01 -8.07 -1.98
C PHE A 26 16.25 -8.63 -0.57
N MET A 27 15.92 -7.91 0.49
CA MET A 27 16.09 -8.40 1.86
C MET A 27 15.17 -9.58 2.18
N SER A 28 13.96 -9.62 1.59
CA SER A 28 12.99 -10.70 1.83
C SER A 28 13.45 -12.08 1.35
N THR A 29 14.43 -12.15 0.44
CA THR A 29 15.03 -13.42 0.02
C THR A 29 15.94 -14.04 1.10
N SER A 30 16.52 -13.21 1.97
CA SER A 30 17.50 -13.63 2.98
C SER A 30 16.90 -13.68 4.38
N TYR A 31 15.91 -12.81 4.66
CA TYR A 31 15.30 -12.65 5.97
C TYR A 31 13.80 -12.87 5.88
N ARG A 32 13.31 -13.99 6.41
CA ARG A 32 11.89 -14.36 6.38
C ARG A 32 10.98 -13.30 7.02
N MET A 33 11.44 -12.62 8.09
CA MET A 33 10.70 -11.52 8.72
C MET A 33 10.51 -10.30 7.79
N ALA A 34 11.41 -10.10 6.83
CA ALA A 34 11.27 -9.02 5.85
C ALA A 34 10.10 -9.25 4.88
N LEU A 35 9.51 -10.46 4.81
CA LEU A 35 8.25 -10.70 4.07
C LEU A 35 7.07 -9.94 4.69
N ILE A 36 7.02 -9.83 6.02
CA ILE A 36 5.97 -9.06 6.71
C ILE A 36 6.14 -7.57 6.39
N SER A 37 7.37 -7.06 6.48
CA SER A 37 7.70 -5.68 6.12
C SER A 37 7.38 -5.38 4.65
N LEU A 38 7.75 -6.29 3.74
CA LEU A 38 7.44 -6.19 2.31
C LEU A 38 5.93 -6.12 2.08
N THR A 39 5.15 -6.96 2.77
CA THR A 39 3.69 -6.98 2.66
C THR A 39 3.07 -5.64 3.07
N ILE A 40 3.51 -5.08 4.20
CA ILE A 40 3.03 -3.76 4.68
C ILE A 40 3.36 -2.66 3.67
N LEU A 41 4.58 -2.65 3.13
CA LEU A 41 5.02 -1.66 2.15
C LEU A 41 4.27 -1.77 0.83
N VAL A 42 4.02 -2.99 0.33
CA VAL A 42 3.25 -3.22 -0.89
C VAL A 42 1.84 -2.71 -0.72
N VAL A 43 1.18 -3.01 0.41
CA VAL A 43 -0.18 -2.57 0.66
C VAL A 43 -0.27 -1.05 0.79
N TRP A 44 0.69 -0.41 1.46
CA TRP A 44 0.75 1.04 1.54
C TRP A 44 0.91 1.64 0.13
N HIS A 45 1.94 1.23 -0.61
CA HIS A 45 2.22 1.77 -1.94
C HIS A 45 1.03 1.58 -2.89
N LEU A 46 0.38 0.40 -2.85
CA LEU A 46 -0.80 0.10 -3.64
C LEU A 46 -1.99 0.99 -3.26
N HIS A 47 -2.22 1.25 -1.96
CA HIS A 47 -3.29 2.15 -1.53
C HIS A 47 -3.12 3.56 -2.11
N LEU A 48 -1.91 4.13 -2.02
CA LEU A 48 -1.61 5.46 -2.56
C LEU A 48 -1.75 5.51 -4.09
N GLY A 49 -1.26 4.48 -4.79
CA GLY A 49 -1.34 4.42 -6.24
C GLY A 49 -2.77 4.29 -6.75
N LEU A 50 -3.60 3.47 -6.08
CA LEU A 50 -5.01 3.33 -6.45
C LEU A 50 -5.84 4.56 -6.12
N GLU A 51 -5.48 5.33 -5.09
CA GLU A 51 -6.14 6.60 -4.78
C GLU A 51 -5.98 7.61 -5.92
N GLU A 52 -4.78 7.72 -6.51
CA GLU A 52 -4.54 8.57 -7.69
C GLU A 52 -5.32 8.10 -8.91
N ILE A 53 -5.26 6.80 -9.22
CA ILE A 53 -6.02 6.22 -10.35
C ILE A 53 -7.52 6.50 -10.17
N LEU A 54 -8.06 6.33 -8.97
CA LEU A 54 -9.47 6.60 -8.71
C LEU A 54 -9.80 8.09 -8.78
N ALA A 55 -8.89 8.97 -8.37
CA ALA A 55 -9.06 10.42 -8.51
C ALA A 55 -9.13 10.84 -9.99
N ASP A 56 -8.33 10.20 -10.85
CA ASP A 56 -8.27 10.49 -12.29
C ASP A 56 -9.48 9.95 -13.06
N TYR A 57 -9.97 8.75 -12.72
CA TYR A 57 -10.97 8.03 -13.53
C TYR A 57 -12.38 7.95 -12.92
N VAL A 58 -12.56 8.19 -11.61
CA VAL A 58 -13.88 8.09 -10.94
C VAL A 58 -14.32 9.46 -10.44
N HIS A 59 -15.17 10.13 -11.23
CA HIS A 59 -15.62 11.49 -10.93
C HIS A 59 -16.78 11.56 -9.94
N HIS A 60 -17.53 10.48 -9.76
CA HIS A 60 -18.63 10.41 -8.79
C HIS A 60 -18.06 10.14 -7.39
N GLU A 61 -18.19 11.12 -6.50
CA GLU A 61 -17.61 11.07 -5.15
C GLU A 61 -18.08 9.84 -4.35
N VAL A 62 -19.38 9.54 -4.38
CA VAL A 62 -19.95 8.39 -3.66
C VAL A 62 -19.35 7.07 -4.17
N THR A 63 -19.24 6.91 -5.48
CA THR A 63 -18.64 5.73 -6.12
C THR A 63 -17.16 5.61 -5.76
N ARG A 64 -16.41 6.71 -5.83
CA ARG A 64 -14.99 6.73 -5.46
C ARG A 64 -14.76 6.33 -4.01
N ASN A 65 -15.54 6.91 -3.09
CA ASN A 65 -15.45 6.62 -1.66
C ASN A 65 -15.83 5.16 -1.35
N LEU A 66 -16.88 4.64 -2.01
CA LEU A 66 -17.26 3.23 -1.88
C LEU A 66 -16.13 2.29 -2.33
N ILE A 67 -15.52 2.56 -3.50
CA ILE A 67 -14.41 1.76 -4.00
C ILE A 67 -13.21 1.82 -3.04
N LEU A 68 -12.88 3.00 -2.49
CA LEU A 68 -11.79 3.15 -1.53
C LEU A 68 -12.04 2.36 -0.23
N ILE A 69 -13.28 2.34 0.28
CA ILE A 69 -13.65 1.54 1.46
C ILE A 69 -13.51 0.05 1.16
N LEU A 70 -14.04 -0.41 0.03
CA LEU A 70 -13.93 -1.81 -0.40
C LEU A 70 -12.47 -2.23 -0.58
N LEU A 71 -11.65 -1.36 -1.19
CA LEU A 71 -10.22 -1.57 -1.34
C LEU A 71 -9.53 -1.70 0.02
N ARG A 72 -9.83 -0.82 0.99
CA ARG A 72 -9.25 -0.89 2.34
C ARG A 72 -9.59 -2.21 3.03
N ILE A 73 -10.84 -2.66 2.94
CA ILE A 73 -11.27 -3.95 3.50
C ILE A 73 -10.54 -5.11 2.82
N PHE A 74 -10.47 -5.10 1.49
CA PHE A 74 -9.74 -6.10 0.71
C PHE A 74 -8.25 -6.18 1.11
N LEU A 75 -7.60 -5.03 1.28
CA LEU A 75 -6.21 -4.94 1.68
C LEU A 75 -5.98 -5.46 3.10
N LEU A 76 -6.84 -5.13 4.06
CA LEU A 76 -6.77 -5.64 5.43
C LEU A 76 -6.93 -7.16 5.50
N ILE A 77 -7.87 -7.71 4.73
CA ILE A 77 -8.06 -9.16 4.61
C ILE A 77 -6.81 -9.81 4.00
N SER A 78 -6.24 -9.20 2.96
CA SER A 78 -5.02 -9.69 2.30
C SER A 78 -3.85 -9.74 3.28
N ILE A 79 -3.62 -8.68 4.06
CA ILE A 79 -2.57 -8.66 5.11
C ILE A 79 -2.79 -9.79 6.10
N LYS A 80 -4.01 -10.03 6.58
CA LYS A 80 -4.31 -11.11 7.53
C LYS A 80 -3.86 -12.46 7.00
N TYR A 81 -4.21 -12.79 5.76
CA TYR A 81 -3.87 -14.08 5.17
C TYR A 81 -2.37 -14.23 4.95
N VAL A 82 -1.69 -13.19 4.45
CA VAL A 82 -0.23 -13.23 4.29
C VAL A 82 0.47 -13.37 5.64
N PHE A 83 0.02 -12.64 6.67
CA PHE A 83 0.59 -12.75 8.02
C PHE A 83 0.45 -14.17 8.59
N VAL A 84 -0.76 -14.74 8.53
CA VAL A 84 -0.99 -16.12 9.00
C VAL A 84 -0.14 -17.11 8.21
N PHE A 85 -0.05 -16.96 6.89
CA PHE A 85 0.76 -17.83 6.05
C PHE A 85 2.24 -17.78 6.44
N VAL A 86 2.81 -16.58 6.58
CA VAL A 86 4.21 -16.39 7.00
C VAL A 86 4.45 -16.99 8.39
N LEU A 87 3.54 -16.76 9.34
CA LEU A 87 3.68 -17.27 10.71
C LEU A 87 3.59 -18.81 10.81
N THR A 88 2.80 -19.45 9.95
CA THR A 88 2.49 -20.88 10.07
C THR A 88 3.30 -21.78 9.14
N HIS A 89 3.77 -21.26 8.00
CA HIS A 89 4.43 -22.06 6.98
C HIS A 89 5.86 -21.60 6.67
N VAL A 90 6.24 -20.40 7.11
CA VAL A 90 7.56 -19.82 6.82
C VAL A 90 8.42 -19.69 8.08
N LEU A 91 7.86 -19.24 9.20
CA LEU A 91 8.53 -19.19 10.50
C LEU A 91 8.45 -20.53 11.23
#